data_AF-A0A9D9DLF9-F1
#
_entry.id   AF-A0A9D9DLF9-F1
#
_cell.length_a   1.000
_cell.length_b   1.000
_cell.length_c   1.000
_cell.angle_alpha   90.00
_cell.angle_beta   90.00
_cell.angle_gamma   90.00
#
_symmetry.space_group_name_H-M   'P 1'
#
loop_
_entity.id
_entity.type
_entity.pdbx_description
1 polymer ?
#
loop_
_entity_poly.entity_id
_entity_poly.type
_entity_poly.pdbx_seq_one_letter_code
_entity_poly.pdbx_strand_id
1 'polypeptide(L)'
;MAKEFNLKDFLNKYIKNKTVTVSEIQAEYSIGFLPAINLLKEIQEKGLGQFKSNLNKFYFDEEKVREFLDKPEPITLTEQDIKDLVSIVKYIKKRHSKLMEKLLKM
;
A
#
# COMPACT_ATOMS: atom_id res chain seq x y z
N MET A 1 -13.63 15.45 -16.82
CA MET A 1 -12.67 15.35 -15.70
C MET A 1 -12.70 13.91 -15.22
N ALA A 2 -11.66 13.13 -15.53
CA ALA A 2 -11.56 11.76 -15.02
C ALA A 2 -11.28 11.84 -13.51
N LYS A 3 -12.14 11.24 -12.68
CA LYS A 3 -11.82 11.02 -11.27
C LYS A 3 -10.57 10.15 -11.24
N GLU A 4 -9.50 10.61 -10.60
CA GLU A 4 -8.34 9.76 -10.34
C GLU A 4 -8.82 8.52 -9.58
N PHE A 5 -8.64 7.36 -10.20
CA PHE A 5 -9.00 6.10 -9.58
C PHE A 5 -8.02 5.82 -8.45
N ASN A 6 -8.46 5.94 -7.20
CA ASN A 6 -7.67 5.57 -6.04
C ASN A 6 -8.04 4.14 -5.58
N LEU A 7 -7.11 3.21 -5.76
CA LEU A 7 -7.27 1.81 -5.36
C LEU A 7 -7.49 1.66 -3.84
N LYS A 8 -6.86 2.51 -3.00
CA LYS A 8 -7.05 2.46 -1.54
C LYS A 8 -8.48 2.82 -1.15
N ASP A 9 -9.04 3.86 -1.76
CA ASP A 9 -10.44 4.27 -1.53
C ASP A 9 -11.44 3.23 -2.03
N PHE A 10 -11.18 2.66 -3.21
CA PHE A 10 -11.96 1.54 -3.75
C PHE A 10 -12.00 0.37 -2.76
N LEU A 11 -10.83 -0.10 -2.31
CA LEU A 11 -10.74 -1.23 -1.39
C LEU A 11 -11.42 -0.92 -0.04
N ASN A 12 -11.23 0.28 0.52
CA ASN A 12 -11.91 0.72 1.75
C ASN A 12 -13.44 0.73 1.63
N LYS A 13 -13.98 1.04 0.45
CA LYS A 13 -15.43 1.03 0.22
C LYS A 13 -15.98 -0.38 0.13
N TYR A 14 -15.33 -1.25 -0.65
CA TYR A 14 -15.86 -2.56 -0.99
C TYR A 14 -15.51 -3.66 0.02
N ILE A 15 -14.46 -3.48 0.83
CA ILE A 15 -14.14 -4.42 1.92
C ILE A 15 -15.30 -4.55 2.91
N LYS A 16 -16.07 -3.48 3.15
CA LYS A 16 -17.27 -3.49 4.00
C LYS A 16 -18.36 -4.42 3.47
N ASN A 17 -18.50 -4.47 2.15
CA ASN A 17 -19.53 -5.28 1.48
C ASN A 17 -19.07 -6.72 1.22
N LYS A 18 -17.78 -7.04 1.42
CA LYS A 18 -17.09 -8.34 1.22
C LYS A 18 -17.13 -8.90 -0.21
N THR A 19 -18.06 -8.44 -1.04
CA THR A 19 -18.25 -8.86 -2.43
C THR A 19 -18.62 -7.69 -3.31
N VAL A 20 -18.24 -7.77 -4.58
CA VAL A 20 -18.67 -6.85 -5.64
C VAL A 20 -18.87 -7.60 -6.95
N THR A 21 -19.79 -7.13 -7.77
CA THR A 21 -20.01 -7.62 -9.14
C THR A 21 -19.40 -6.67 -10.15
N VAL A 22 -19.09 -7.20 -11.35
CA VAL A 22 -18.56 -6.38 -12.45
C VAL A 22 -19.53 -5.23 -12.77
N SER A 23 -20.84 -5.50 -12.77
CA SER A 23 -21.87 -4.51 -13.06
C SER A 23 -21.93 -3.35 -12.05
N GLU A 24 -21.69 -3.63 -10.76
CA GLU A 24 -21.60 -2.57 -9.73
C GLU A 24 -20.41 -1.64 -9.99
N ILE A 25 -19.26 -2.19 -10.40
CA ILE A 25 -18.07 -1.39 -10.75
C ILE A 25 -18.32 -0.57 -12.01
N GLN A 26 -18.94 -1.18 -13.03
CA GLN A 26 -19.30 -0.47 -14.27
C GLN A 26 -20.20 0.72 -13.99
N ALA A 27 -21.22 0.55 -13.14
CA ALA A 27 -22.14 1.61 -12.76
C ALA A 27 -21.44 2.71 -11.95
N GLU A 28 -20.59 2.35 -10.99
CA GLU A 28 -19.93 3.33 -10.11
C GLU A 28 -18.87 4.16 -10.84
N TYR A 29 -18.01 3.52 -11.62
CA TYR A 29 -16.89 4.18 -12.28
C TYR A 29 -17.23 4.62 -13.70
N SER A 30 -18.44 4.34 -14.19
CA SER A 30 -18.86 4.61 -15.58
C SER A 30 -17.86 4.06 -16.60
N ILE A 31 -17.33 2.87 -16.32
CA ILE A 31 -16.35 2.18 -17.17
C ILE A 31 -16.97 1.00 -17.92
N GLY A 32 -16.35 0.63 -19.04
CA GLY A 32 -16.75 -0.56 -19.79
C GLY A 32 -16.55 -1.86 -19.02
N PHE A 33 -17.13 -2.95 -19.54
CA PHE A 33 -17.01 -4.29 -18.96
C PHE A 33 -15.56 -4.78 -18.90
N LEU A 34 -14.80 -4.62 -19.99
CA LEU A 34 -13.40 -5.04 -20.06
C LEU A 34 -12.52 -4.31 -19.03
N PRO A 35 -12.56 -2.96 -18.93
CA PRO A 35 -11.86 -2.22 -17.88
C PRO A 35 -12.23 -2.66 -16.45
N ALA A 36 -13.52 -2.89 -16.17
CA ALA A 36 -13.97 -3.34 -14.86
C ALA A 36 -13.44 -4.73 -14.49
N ILE A 37 -13.40 -5.65 -15.46
CA ILE A 37 -12.79 -6.97 -15.26
C ILE A 37 -11.29 -6.86 -15.03
N ASN A 38 -10.58 -6.06 -15.83
CA ASN A 38 -9.14 -5.89 -15.69
C ASN A 38 -8.78 -5.37 -14.29
N LEU A 39 -9.57 -4.42 -13.78
CA LEU A 39 -9.42 -3.89 -12.42
C LEU A 39 -9.57 -4.98 -11.35
N LEU A 40 -10.61 -5.81 -11.45
CA LEU A 40 -10.80 -6.93 -10.54
C LEU A 40 -9.71 -8.00 -10.66
N LYS A 41 -9.18 -8.22 -11.88
CA LYS A 41 -8.04 -9.11 -12.11
C LYS A 41 -6.76 -8.57 -11.48
N GLU A 42 -6.47 -7.29 -11.59
CA GLU A 42 -5.32 -6.67 -10.90
C GLU A 42 -5.41 -6.86 -9.38
N ILE A 43 -6.62 -6.71 -8.82
CA ILE A 43 -6.87 -6.96 -7.39
C ILE A 43 -6.66 -8.44 -7.04
N GLN A 44 -7.08 -9.35 -7.92
CA GLN A 44 -6.84 -10.79 -7.76
C GLN A 44 -5.35 -11.15 -7.83
N GLU A 45 -4.60 -10.57 -8.76
CA GLU A 45 -3.16 -10.78 -8.91
C GLU A 45 -2.38 -10.27 -7.69
N LYS A 46 -2.87 -9.21 -7.04
CA LYS A 46 -2.35 -8.73 -5.76
C LYS A 46 -2.74 -9.63 -4.57
N GLY A 47 -3.52 -10.69 -4.80
CA GLY A 47 -3.96 -11.62 -3.78
C GLY A 47 -5.04 -11.08 -2.86
N LEU A 48 -5.68 -9.96 -3.21
CA LEU A 48 -6.64 -9.24 -2.36
C LEU A 48 -8.08 -9.77 -2.46
N GLY A 49 -8.31 -10.75 -3.34
CA GLY A 49 -9.61 -11.37 -3.53
C GLY A 49 -9.61 -12.36 -4.68
N GLN A 50 -10.78 -12.95 -4.96
CA GLN A 50 -10.95 -13.94 -6.02
C GLN A 50 -12.37 -13.95 -6.59
N PHE A 51 -12.50 -14.29 -7.87
CA PHE A 51 -13.78 -14.64 -8.46
C PHE A 51 -14.23 -16.03 -7.98
N LYS A 52 -15.47 -16.14 -7.50
CA LYS A 52 -16.12 -17.45 -7.37
C LYS A 52 -16.95 -17.71 -8.63
N SER A 53 -16.56 -18.76 -9.36
CA SER A 53 -17.03 -19.08 -10.73
C SER A 53 -18.54 -19.19 -10.91
N ASN A 54 -19.33 -19.33 -9.85
CA ASN A 54 -20.78 -19.55 -9.97
C ASN A 54 -21.62 -18.27 -9.91
N LEU A 55 -21.05 -17.08 -9.68
CA LEU A 55 -21.88 -15.91 -9.32
C LEU A 55 -21.53 -14.58 -10.00
N ASN A 56 -20.54 -14.50 -10.90
CA ASN A 56 -20.01 -13.21 -11.40
C ASN A 56 -19.70 -12.21 -10.25
N LYS A 57 -19.39 -12.75 -9.08
CA LYS A 57 -19.07 -12.02 -7.86
C LYS A 57 -17.60 -12.20 -7.57
N PHE A 58 -16.96 -11.07 -7.34
CA PHE A 58 -15.64 -10.97 -6.77
C PHE A 58 -15.75 -10.92 -5.26
N TYR A 59 -14.98 -11.75 -4.58
CA TYR A 59 -14.93 -11.81 -3.11
C TYR A 59 -13.62 -11.21 -2.65
N PHE A 60 -13.69 -10.21 -1.77
CA PHE A 60 -12.52 -9.62 -1.14
C PHE A 60 -12.06 -10.47 0.04
N ASP A 61 -10.75 -10.64 0.15
CA ASP A 61 -10.09 -11.24 1.30
C ASP A 61 -9.83 -10.13 2.32
N GLU A 62 -10.73 -9.96 3.29
CA GLU A 62 -10.72 -8.83 4.22
C GLU A 62 -9.40 -8.70 5.00
N GLU A 63 -8.80 -9.82 5.40
CA GLU A 63 -7.52 -9.81 6.13
C GLU A 63 -6.40 -9.28 5.22
N LYS A 64 -6.28 -9.80 3.99
CA LYS A 64 -5.25 -9.35 3.06
C LYS A 64 -5.46 -7.93 2.55
N VAL A 65 -6.71 -7.52 2.36
CA VAL A 65 -7.02 -6.13 1.98
C VAL A 65 -6.65 -5.19 3.11
N ARG A 66 -6.95 -5.52 4.37
CA ARG A 66 -6.49 -4.73 5.53
C ARG A 66 -4.97 -4.69 5.60
N GLU A 67 -4.29 -5.82 5.50
CA GLU A 67 -2.82 -5.86 5.45
C GLU A 67 -2.24 -5.01 4.32
N PHE A 68 -2.91 -4.94 3.16
CA PHE A 68 -2.48 -4.09 2.05
C PHE A 68 -2.71 -2.60 2.31
N LEU A 69 -3.79 -2.25 3.01
CA LEU A 69 -4.10 -0.87 3.40
C LEU A 69 -3.24 -0.37 4.56
N ASP A 70 -2.94 -1.25 5.52
CA ASP A 70 -2.11 -0.98 6.70
C ASP A 70 -0.61 -1.06 6.41
N LYS A 71 -0.20 -1.64 5.26
CA LYS A 71 1.21 -1.66 4.86
C LYS A 71 1.70 -0.22 4.70
N PRO A 72 2.65 0.24 5.54
CA PRO A 72 3.30 1.51 5.28
C PRO A 72 3.93 1.42 3.89
N GLU A 73 3.75 2.47 3.09
CA GLU A 73 4.41 2.54 1.79
C GLU A 73 5.89 2.21 1.98
N PRO A 74 6.47 1.29 1.19
CA PRO A 74 7.86 0.95 1.34
C PRO A 74 8.65 2.24 1.22
N ILE A 75 9.31 2.64 2.32
CA ILE A 75 10.13 3.84 2.36
C ILE A 75 11.19 3.63 1.27
N THR A 76 11.01 4.33 0.16
CA THR A 76 11.91 4.23 -0.97
C THR A 76 13.08 5.14 -0.62
N LEU A 77 14.00 4.63 0.21
CA LEU A 77 15.21 5.36 0.57
C LEU A 77 16.04 5.55 -0.69
N THR A 78 16.23 6.80 -1.10
CA THR A 78 17.15 7.12 -2.18
C THR A 78 18.59 6.94 -1.69
N GLU A 79 19.55 6.83 -2.61
CA GLU A 79 20.98 6.81 -2.24
C GLU A 79 21.39 8.06 -1.44
N GLN A 80 20.71 9.19 -1.67
CA GLN A 80 20.95 10.42 -0.93
C GLN A 80 20.45 10.32 0.51
N ASP A 81 19.25 9.77 0.73
CA ASP A 81 18.71 9.52 2.08
C ASP A 81 19.65 8.59 2.88
N ILE A 82 20.21 7.58 2.23
CA ILE A 82 21.19 6.66 2.84
C ILE A 82 22.48 7.42 3.22
N LYS A 83 23.00 8.27 2.33
CA LYS A 83 24.20 9.08 2.61
C LYS A 83 23.99 10.05 3.78
N ASP A 84 22.81 10.65 3.86
CA ASP A 84 22.46 11.59 4.93
C ASP A 84 22.31 10.86 6.28
N LEU A 85 21.65 9.70 6.30
CA LEU A 85 21.59 8.83 7.48
C LEU A 85 22.98 8.40 7.96
N VAL A 86 23.86 7.98 7.05
CA VAL A 86 25.25 7.60 7.38
C VAL A 86 26.01 8.78 7.98
N SER A 87 25.81 9.99 7.45
CA SER A 87 26.44 11.21 7.96
C SER A 87 25.96 11.56 9.37
N ILE A 88 24.65 11.44 9.63
CA ILE A 88 24.06 11.62 10.95
C ILE A 88 24.63 10.60 11.95
N VAL A 89 24.68 9.31 11.59
CA VAL A 89 25.24 8.27 12.45
C VAL A 89 26.72 8.52 12.76
N LYS A 90 27.51 8.94 11.76
CA LYS A 90 28.92 9.33 11.97
C LYS A 90 29.05 10.52 12.92
N TYR A 91 28.20 11.53 12.77
CA TYR A 91 28.19 12.70 13.65
C TYR A 91 27.88 12.30 15.10
N ILE A 92 26.85 11.48 15.32
CA ILE A 92 26.46 10.99 16.64
C ILE A 92 27.59 10.17 17.27
N LYS A 93 28.19 9.23 16.52
CA LYS A 93 29.34 8.45 17.01
C LYS A 93 30.51 9.33 17.44
N LYS A 94 30.86 10.33 16.63
CA LYS A 94 31.94 11.27 16.93
C LYS A 94 31.65 12.12 18.16
N ARG A 95 30.40 12.58 18.31
CA ARG A 95 29.97 13.36 19.48
C ARG A 95 29.95 12.52 20.75
N HIS A 96 29.48 11.28 20.67
CA HIS A 96 29.48 10.34 21.78
C HIS A 96 30.90 10.00 22.24
N SER A 97 31.83 9.72 21.31
CA SER A 97 33.24 9.46 21.64
C SER A 97 33.90 10.64 22.36
N LYS A 98 33.69 11.88 21.89
CA LYS A 98 34.22 13.08 22.57
C LYS A 98 33.62 13.30 23.96
N LEU A 99 32.35 12.95 24.17
CA LEU A 99 31.73 13.00 25.49
C LEU A 99 32.37 11.97 26.43
N MET A 100 32.59 10.75 25.96
CA MET A 100 33.26 9.71 26.74
C MET A 100 34.71 10.08 27.11
N GLU A 101 35.46 10.68 26.19
CA GLU A 101 36.82 11.18 26.48
C GLU A 101 36.84 12.30 27.52
N LYS A 102 35.81 13.17 27.54
CA LYS A 102 35.67 14.20 28.57
C LYS A 102 35.32 13.61 29.93
N LEU A 103 34.46 12.60 29.96
CA LEU A 103 34.04 11.92 31.20
C LEU A 103 35.18 11.11 31.84
N LEU A 104 36.07 10.51 31.05
CA LEU A 104 37.23 9.75 31.54
C LEU A 104 38.41 10.62 32.01
N LYS A 105 38.37 11.93 31.73
CA LYS A 105 39.40 12.90 32.15
C LYS A 105 38.98 13.76 33.36
N MET A 106 37.78 13.54 33.89
CA MET A 106 37.33 14.02 35.20
C MET A 106 37.58 12.93 36.24
#